data_AF-A0A1G7N0B9-F1
#
_entry.id   AF-A0A1G7N0B9-F1
#
_cell.length_a   1.000
_cell.length_b   1.000
_cell.length_c   1.000
_cell.angle_alpha   90.00
_cell.angle_beta   90.00
_cell.angle_gamma   90.00
#
_symmetry.space_group_name_H-M   'P 1'
#
loop_
_entity.id
_entity.type
_entity.pdbx_description
1 polymer ?
#
loop_
_entity_poly.entity_id
_entity_poly.type
_entity_poly.pdbx_seq_one_letter_code
_entity_poly.pdbx_strand_id
1 'polypeptide(L)' 'MKRFACGDVIPGCGATFTAQDEQGIFAQCVPHAAAEHGIDEVGPELQATVRSLITTV' A
#
# COMPACT_ATOMS: atom_id res chain seq x y z
N MET A 1 -15.75 0.60 1.26
CA MET A 1 -14.42 1.00 1.77
C MET A 1 -13.34 0.46 0.85
N LYS A 2 -12.10 0.89 1.01
CA LYS A 2 -10.93 0.37 0.29
C LYS A 2 -10.04 -0.45 1.21
N ARG A 3 -9.40 -1.47 0.64
CA ARG A 3 -8.45 -2.35 1.33
C ARG A 3 -7.22 -2.59 0.46
N PHE A 4 -6.06 -2.66 1.09
CA PHE A 4 -4.79 -3.05 0.47
C PHE A 4 -4.01 -3.98 1.40
N ALA A 5 -3.40 -5.03 0.86
CA ALA A 5 -2.46 -5.87 1.59
C ALA A 5 -1.06 -5.69 1.03
N CYS A 6 -0.10 -5.32 1.88
CA CYS A 6 1.29 -5.11 1.46
C CYS A 6 1.92 -6.40 0.91
N GLY A 7 1.47 -7.55 1.41
CA GLY A 7 1.88 -8.88 0.94
C GLY A 7 1.64 -9.14 -0.55
N ASP A 8 0.71 -8.41 -1.19
CA ASP A 8 0.47 -8.49 -2.63
C ASP A 8 1.59 -7.83 -3.46
N VAL A 9 2.41 -6.99 -2.83
CA VAL A 9 3.57 -6.30 -3.44
C VAL A 9 4.90 -6.86 -2.89
N ILE A 10 5.01 -7.00 -1.57
CA ILE A 10 6.21 -7.48 -0.87
C ILE A 10 5.91 -8.86 -0.26
N PRO A 11 6.35 -9.96 -0.91
CA PRO A 11 6.13 -11.31 -0.40
C PRO A 11 6.64 -11.47 1.04
N GLY A 12 5.79 -12.01 1.91
CA GLY A 12 6.10 -12.18 3.33
C GLY A 12 5.68 -11.03 4.25
N CYS A 13 5.23 -9.89 3.70
CA CYS A 13 4.65 -8.82 4.52
C CYS A 13 3.18 -9.12 4.89
N GLY A 14 2.86 -9.11 6.19
CA GLY A 14 1.50 -9.32 6.70
C GLY A 14 0.65 -8.05 6.88
N ALA A 15 1.20 -6.86 6.57
CA ALA A 15 0.51 -5.61 6.81
C ALA A 15 -0.72 -5.45 5.88
N THR A 16 -1.85 -5.02 6.46
CA THR A 16 -3.07 -4.72 5.69
C THR A 16 -3.65 -3.38 6.14
N PHE A 17 -4.16 -2.62 5.18
CA PHE A 17 -4.65 -1.27 5.36
C PHE A 17 -6.10 -1.17 4.88
N THR A 18 -6.88 -0.35 5.56
CA THR A 18 -8.25 -0.03 5.16
C THR A 18 -8.50 1.46 5.28
N ALA A 19 -9.25 2.03 4.33
CA ALA A 19 -9.59 3.45 4.31
C ALA A 19 -10.89 3.70 3.53
N GLN A 20 -11.37 4.95 3.55
CA GLN A 20 -12.54 5.33 2.75
C GLN A 20 -12.23 5.32 1.24
N ASP A 21 -11.00 5.66 0.88
CA ASP A 21 -10.53 5.86 -0.49
C ASP A 21 -9.04 5.50 -0.63
N GLU A 22 -8.51 5.60 -1.85
CA GLU A 22 -7.12 5.26 -2.16
C GLU A 22 -6.10 6.19 -1.49
N GLN A 23 -6.43 7.48 -1.31
CA GLN A 23 -5.53 8.42 -0.63
C GLN A 23 -5.33 8.01 0.82
N GLY A 24 -6.40 7.57 1.48
CA GLY A 24 -6.32 7.01 2.83
C GLY A 24 -5.52 5.70 2.92
N ILE A 25 -5.46 4.91 1.85
CA ILE A 25 -4.54 3.75 1.77
C ILE A 25 -3.09 4.24 1.67
N PHE A 26 -2.78 5.16 0.75
CA PHE A 26 -1.43 5.68 0.57
C PHE A 26 -0.90 6.39 1.82
N ALA A 27 -1.75 7.10 2.55
CA ALA A 27 -1.39 7.73 3.83
C ALA A 27 -0.92 6.71 4.90
N GLN A 28 -1.29 5.44 4.79
CA GLN A 28 -0.88 4.37 5.70
C GLN A 28 0.25 3.52 5.13
N CYS A 29 0.20 3.15 3.85
CA CYS A 29 1.17 2.21 3.28
C CYS A 29 2.51 2.87 2.92
N VAL A 30 2.54 4.17 2.59
CA VAL A 30 3.79 4.90 2.33
C VAL A 30 4.71 4.95 3.56
N PRO A 31 4.26 5.39 4.76
CA PRO A 31 5.13 5.36 5.93
C PRO A 31 5.54 3.94 6.34
N HIS A 32 4.67 2.94 6.13
CA HIS A 32 5.03 1.54 6.32
C HIS A 32 6.15 1.09 5.37
N ALA A 33 6.07 1.46 4.09
CA ALA A 33 7.08 1.12 3.09
C ALA A 33 8.47 1.67 3.44
N ALA A 34 8.53 2.91 3.94
CA ALA A 34 9.78 3.50 4.42
C ALA A 34 10.32 2.78 5.68
N ALA A 35 9.46 2.55 6.67
CA ALA A 35 9.89 1.99 7.96
C ALA A 35 10.30 0.51 7.89
N GLU A 36 9.55 -0.33 7.17
CA GLU A 36 9.72 -1.79 7.22
C GLU A 36 10.49 -2.33 6.02
N HIS A 37 10.45 -1.64 4.88
CA HIS A 37 11.05 -2.11 3.61
C HIS A 37 12.17 -1.21 3.10
N GLY A 38 12.45 -0.08 3.76
CA GLY A 38 13.47 0.88 3.33
C GLY A 38 13.14 1.57 2.00
N ILE A 39 11.87 1.57 1.60
CA ILE A 39 11.40 2.22 0.37
C ILE A 39 11.03 3.67 0.73
N ASP A 40 12.00 4.57 0.61
CA ASP A 40 11.86 5.99 0.96
C ASP A 40 10.92 6.74 -0.01
N GLU A 41 10.90 6.32 -1.28
CA GLU A 41 10.06 6.91 -2.32
C GLU A 41 9.18 5.86 -3.01
N VAL A 42 7.86 6.08 -2.95
CA VAL A 42 6.88 5.30 -3.72
C VAL A 42 6.64 6.01 -5.05
N GLY A 43 7.50 5.71 -6.03
CA GLY A 43 7.45 6.29 -7.38
C GLY A 43 6.17 5.94 -8.17
N PRO A 44 5.93 6.59 -9.32
CA PRO A 44 4.66 6.50 -10.07
C PRO A 44 4.31 5.08 -10.52
N GLU A 45 5.30 4.26 -10.90
CA GLU A 45 5.09 2.86 -11.29
C GLU A 45 4.65 1.98 -10.10
N LEU A 46 5.28 2.19 -8.94
CA LEU A 46 4.90 1.51 -7.70
C LEU A 46 3.52 1.97 -7.22
N GLN A 47 3.21 3.26 -7.32
CA GLN A 47 1.86 3.76 -7.04
C GLN A 47 0.82 3.14 -7.97
N ALA A 48 1.10 3.00 -9.27
CA ALA A 48 0.17 2.35 -10.21
C ALA A 48 -0.05 0.87 -9.86
N THR A 49 1.00 0.18 -9.44
CA THR A 49 0.94 -1.21 -8.97
C THR A 49 0.06 -1.31 -7.71
N VAL A 50 0.33 -0.49 -6.70
CA VAL A 50 -0.47 -0.44 -5.46
C VAL A 50 -1.94 -0.13 -5.77
N ARG A 51 -2.23 0.87 -6.62
CA ARG A 51 -3.61 1.20 -7.03
C ARG A 51 -4.33 0.01 -7.67
N SER A 52 -3.64 -0.75 -8.52
CA SER A 52 -4.21 -1.93 -9.18
C SER A 52 -4.53 -3.08 -8.21
N LEU A 53 -3.92 -3.07 -7.02
CA LEU A 53 -4.12 -4.07 -5.96
C LEU A 53 -5.11 -3.61 -4.88
N ILE A 54 -5.56 -2.35 -4.91
CA ILE A 54 -6.57 -1.86 -3.97
C ILE A 54 -7.93 -2.46 -4.32
N THR A 55 -8.51 -3.17 -3.36
CA THR A 55 -9.84 -3.78 -3.50
C THR A 55 -10.90 -2.98 -2.76
N THR A 56 -12.16 -3.13 -3.19
CA THR A 56 -13.31 -2.58 -2.44
C THR A 56 -13.81 -3.64 -1.47
N VAL A 57 -14.08 -3.23 -0.22
CA VAL A 57 -14.65 -4.06 0.85
C VAL A 57 -15.84 -3.38 1.50
#